data_AF-A0AAD9DIG3-F1
#
_entry.id   AF-A0AAD9DIG3-F1
#
_cell.length_a   1.000
_cell.length_b   1.000
_cell.length_c   1.000
_cell.angle_alpha   90.00
_cell.angle_beta   90.00
_cell.angle_gamma   90.00
#
_symmetry.space_group_name_H-M   'P 1'
#
loop_
_entity.id
_entity.type
_entity.pdbx_description
1 polymer ?
#
loop_
_entity_poly.entity_id
_entity_poly.type
_entity_poly.pdbx_seq_one_letter_code
_entity_poly.pdbx_strand_id
1 'polypeptide(L)'
;MVGLVLLMRYSRTRHTGDGELYLASTAVFMMEVMKFCLCLGVVFYQGNCSVTALRSELYKHVWASPYDLIKLCVPSFLYTIQNNLLYLALTNLDAASYQVLYQLKILTTAIFSATMLGRRFSATKWASLVVLTCGGSEVTLWIRNIQMGLFSIAIALAVGGLIVAVVVKYADNVLKVFASSFSILLSCLISALAFDFRPNRSFLVGASLVLLSTVMYSKPSKRPPRDVLPLVQHGTPGKKACFVHVGKTAGSTVGCSLGFNLHCTSKVQAPGVLPHYTTNMFHAQMYDCDDETTTFFIFVVRHPLDRWISAFNYDNPSRDWEGFRQQFGEKHFKFRSQLYAECPFNTINDVGEALSAESNVTNVCKRRAEASIDGTEHFGCHHYFNYQFHLEAIPQNATIMTLRTEHLIEDWNSVEYNLGGGKEVLGQGNNIIAHNNVNKASDGKLKYLSEQSQRKVCEKLCNEIQTYKKILQLSINLSEKQVQESVDEVMNSCPIEALATTCNDPIPNITDKLIYSRGYMA
;
A
#
# COMPACT_ATOMS: atom_id res chain seq x y z
N MET A 1 -24.28 20.65 -4.76
CA MET A 1 -25.07 19.84 -5.72
C MET A 1 -26.56 20.15 -5.69
N VAL A 2 -27.20 20.34 -4.52
CA VAL A 2 -28.66 20.60 -4.44
C VAL A 2 -29.08 21.94 -5.07
N GLY A 3 -28.34 23.02 -4.83
CA GLY A 3 -28.60 24.32 -5.46
C GLY A 3 -28.56 24.28 -7.01
N LEU A 4 -27.71 23.43 -7.58
CA LEU A 4 -27.57 23.23 -9.03
C LEU A 4 -28.83 22.64 -9.67
N VAL A 5 -29.45 21.66 -9.01
CA VAL A 5 -30.65 20.96 -9.51
C VAL A 5 -31.86 21.89 -9.56
N LEU A 6 -32.01 22.74 -8.54
CA LEU A 6 -33.10 23.72 -8.47
C LEU A 6 -32.93 24.85 -9.48
N LEU A 7 -31.69 25.27 -9.74
CA LEU A 7 -31.31 26.24 -10.75
C LEU A 7 -31.52 25.72 -12.19
N MET A 8 -31.10 24.49 -12.48
CA MET A 8 -31.35 23.85 -13.79
C MET A 8 -32.84 23.70 -14.05
N ARG A 9 -33.60 23.29 -13.03
CA ARG A 9 -35.06 23.24 -13.10
C ARG A 9 -35.64 24.63 -13.37
N TYR A 10 -35.25 25.65 -12.60
CA TYR A 10 -35.72 27.03 -12.77
C TYR A 10 -35.46 27.56 -14.19
N SER A 11 -34.26 27.30 -14.73
CA SER A 11 -33.87 27.64 -16.10
C SER A 11 -34.69 26.92 -17.18
N ARG A 12 -35.30 25.77 -16.86
CA ARG A 12 -36.11 24.98 -17.80
C ARG A 12 -37.62 25.13 -17.60
N THR A 13 -38.09 25.57 -16.43
CA THR A 13 -39.52 25.61 -16.07
C THR A 13 -40.14 27.00 -16.10
N ARG A 14 -39.36 28.08 -16.32
CA ARG A 14 -39.89 29.46 -16.30
C ARG A 14 -39.72 30.15 -17.66
N HIS A 15 -40.64 29.86 -18.58
CA HIS A 15 -40.97 30.73 -19.70
C HIS A 15 -42.50 30.94 -19.71
N THR A 16 -42.93 32.16 -19.37
CA THR A 16 -44.30 32.68 -19.52
C THR A 16 -44.39 33.60 -20.75
N GLY A 17 -43.77 33.21 -21.86
CA GLY A 17 -43.79 33.91 -23.14
C GLY A 17 -42.90 33.21 -24.17
N ASP A 18 -43.40 33.11 -25.41
CA ASP A 18 -42.90 32.35 -26.59
C ASP A 18 -41.39 32.45 -26.87
N GLY A 19 -40.56 31.82 -26.04
CA GLY A 19 -39.12 31.64 -26.26
C GLY A 19 -38.78 30.16 -26.27
N GLU A 20 -38.07 29.71 -27.31
CA GLU A 20 -37.64 28.31 -27.45
C GLU A 20 -36.65 27.91 -26.33
N LEU A 21 -36.84 26.72 -25.76
CA LEU A 21 -35.93 26.13 -24.77
C LEU A 21 -34.57 25.83 -25.42
N TYR A 22 -33.47 26.16 -24.73
CA TYR A 22 -32.14 25.74 -25.20
C TYR A 22 -32.01 24.20 -25.21
N LEU A 23 -31.34 23.67 -26.22
CA LEU A 23 -31.06 22.24 -26.34
C LEU A 23 -30.14 21.77 -25.21
N ALA A 24 -30.57 20.74 -24.48
CA ALA A 24 -29.77 20.15 -23.40
C ALA A 24 -28.42 19.59 -23.91
N SER A 25 -28.42 19.04 -25.12
CA SER A 25 -27.24 18.47 -25.76
C SER A 25 -26.16 19.51 -26.04
N THR A 26 -26.54 20.73 -26.44
CA THR A 26 -25.58 21.81 -26.68
C THR A 26 -24.96 22.32 -25.39
N ALA A 27 -25.74 22.40 -24.30
CA ALA A 27 -25.22 22.75 -22.98
C ALA A 27 -24.22 21.72 -22.43
N VAL A 28 -24.52 20.42 -22.59
CA VAL A 28 -23.61 19.33 -22.19
C VAL A 28 -22.33 19.34 -23.02
N PHE A 29 -22.44 19.52 -24.34
CA PHE A 29 -21.28 19.63 -25.23
C PHE A 29 -20.37 20.81 -24.86
N MET A 30 -20.95 21.99 -24.67
CA MET A 30 -20.19 23.20 -24.29
C MET A 30 -19.49 23.04 -22.94
N MET A 31 -20.09 22.31 -22.00
CA MET A 31 -19.47 22.00 -20.70
C MET A 31 -18.21 21.12 -20.87
N GLU A 32 -18.25 20.11 -21.74
CA GLU A 32 -17.08 19.26 -22.00
C GLU A 32 -15.97 20.03 -22.74
N VAL A 33 -16.33 20.92 -23.68
CA VAL A 33 -15.36 21.83 -24.32
C VAL A 33 -14.68 22.72 -23.28
N MET A 34 -15.44 23.30 -22.34
CA MET A 34 -14.86 24.11 -21.27
C MET A 34 -13.89 23.31 -20.38
N LYS A 35 -14.25 22.09 -20.00
CA LYS A 35 -13.37 21.21 -19.21
C LYS A 35 -12.09 20.86 -19.97
N PHE A 36 -12.21 20.57 -21.25
CA PHE A 36 -11.06 20.28 -22.12
C PHE A 36 -10.10 21.48 -22.18
N CYS A 37 -10.62 22.69 -22.43
CA CYS A 37 -9.82 23.91 -22.45
C CYS A 37 -9.11 24.19 -21.12
N LEU A 38 -9.82 24.01 -20.00
CA LEU A 38 -9.24 24.17 -18.66
C LEU A 38 -8.15 23.12 -18.39
N CYS A 39 -8.38 21.87 -18.77
CA CYS A 39 -7.41 20.79 -18.60
C CYS A 39 -6.14 21.04 -19.43
N LEU A 40 -6.29 21.51 -20.67
CA LEU A 40 -5.16 21.95 -21.50
C LEU A 40 -4.39 23.11 -20.85
N GLY A 41 -5.10 24.08 -20.26
CA GLY A 41 -4.49 25.19 -19.53
C GLY A 41 -3.67 24.74 -18.31
N VAL A 42 -4.15 23.75 -17.56
CA VAL A 42 -3.43 23.17 -16.42
C VAL A 42 -2.17 22.43 -16.87
N VAL A 43 -2.24 21.63 -17.93
CA VAL A 43 -1.08 20.91 -18.48
C VAL A 43 -0.05 21.90 -19.05
N PHE A 44 -0.52 22.97 -19.69
CA PHE A 44 0.35 24.05 -20.17
C PHE A 44 1.08 24.76 -19.02
N TYR A 45 0.38 25.03 -17.92
CA TYR A 45 0.97 25.62 -16.72
C TYR A 45 2.00 24.69 -16.06
N GLN A 46 1.70 23.39 -15.95
CA GLN A 46 2.64 22.39 -15.42
C GLN A 46 3.89 22.22 -16.28
N GLY A 47 3.80 22.45 -17.59
CA GLY A 47 4.92 22.44 -18.53
C GLY A 47 5.72 23.73 -18.59
N ASN A 48 5.73 24.56 -17.53
CA ASN A 48 6.37 25.88 -17.47
C ASN A 48 5.95 26.81 -18.63
N CYS A 49 4.68 26.74 -19.05
CA CYS A 49 4.14 27.51 -20.18
C CYS A 49 4.87 27.27 -21.53
N SER A 50 5.47 26.09 -21.70
CA SER A 50 6.13 25.71 -22.95
C SER A 50 5.22 24.90 -23.88
N VAL A 51 5.04 25.39 -25.12
CA VAL A 51 4.22 24.74 -26.15
C VAL A 51 4.85 23.40 -26.60
N THR A 52 6.17 23.29 -26.61
CA THR A 52 6.89 22.06 -26.94
C THR A 52 6.73 20.99 -25.84
N ALA A 53 6.70 21.41 -24.57
CA ALA A 53 6.40 20.51 -23.46
C ALA A 53 4.96 20.00 -23.50
N LEU A 54 3.99 20.90 -23.76
CA LEU A 54 2.57 20.54 -23.92
C LEU A 54 2.37 19.51 -25.06
N ARG A 55 3.00 19.73 -26.22
CA ARG A 55 2.90 18.81 -27.36
C ARG A 55 3.50 17.44 -27.06
N SER A 56 4.62 17.39 -26.34
CA SER A 56 5.28 16.15 -25.93
C SER A 56 4.40 15.33 -24.99
N GLU A 57 3.83 15.95 -23.97
CA GLU A 57 2.97 15.25 -22.99
C GLU A 57 1.64 14.79 -23.59
N LEU A 58 1.01 15.59 -24.46
CA LEU A 58 -0.17 15.17 -25.21
C LEU A 58 0.14 14.00 -26.14
N TYR A 59 1.29 14.00 -26.82
CA TYR A 59 1.67 12.90 -27.70
C TYR A 59 1.91 11.60 -26.93
N LYS A 60 2.65 11.65 -25.82
CA LYS A 60 2.94 10.48 -24.99
C LYS A 60 1.69 9.87 -24.36
N HIS A 61 0.80 10.70 -23.78
CA HIS A 61 -0.30 10.19 -22.98
C HIS A 61 -1.61 10.00 -23.77
N VAL A 62 -1.85 10.77 -24.83
CA VAL A 62 -3.09 10.65 -25.63
C VAL A 62 -2.86 9.80 -26.88
N TRP A 63 -1.77 10.03 -27.62
CA TRP A 63 -1.55 9.41 -28.93
C TRP A 63 -0.75 8.11 -28.85
N ALA A 64 0.25 8.02 -27.97
CA ALA A 64 1.07 6.82 -27.83
C ALA A 64 0.44 5.73 -26.95
N SER A 65 -0.71 5.99 -26.28
CA SER A 65 -1.44 5.02 -25.45
C SER A 65 -2.92 4.85 -25.85
N PRO A 66 -3.22 4.38 -27.08
CA PRO A 66 -4.60 4.29 -27.58
C PRO A 66 -5.49 3.34 -26.76
N TYR A 67 -4.91 2.32 -26.12
CA TYR A 67 -5.66 1.36 -25.30
C TYR A 67 -6.23 2.00 -24.02
N ASP A 68 -5.50 2.90 -23.37
CA ASP A 68 -5.98 3.57 -22.16
C ASP A 68 -6.96 4.69 -22.50
N LEU A 69 -6.80 5.34 -23.66
CA LEU A 69 -7.79 6.25 -24.21
C LEU A 69 -9.13 5.55 -24.46
N ILE A 70 -9.13 4.38 -25.11
CA ILE A 70 -10.34 3.61 -25.37
C ILE A 70 -11.04 3.17 -24.07
N LYS A 71 -10.29 2.77 -23.04
CA LYS A 71 -10.86 2.46 -21.72
C LYS A 71 -11.55 3.67 -21.08
N LEU A 72 -11.02 4.88 -21.27
CA LEU A 72 -11.61 6.13 -20.78
C LEU A 72 -12.78 6.64 -21.64
N CYS A 73 -12.87 6.23 -22.91
CA CYS A 73 -13.99 6.55 -23.78
C CYS A 73 -15.31 5.93 -23.29
N VAL A 74 -15.27 4.69 -22.77
CA VAL A 74 -16.45 3.99 -22.26
C VAL A 74 -17.17 4.77 -21.13
N PRO A 75 -16.51 5.17 -20.02
CA PRO A 75 -17.14 5.97 -18.97
C PRO A 75 -17.51 7.38 -19.46
N SER A 76 -16.72 8.00 -20.33
CA SER A 76 -17.03 9.35 -20.86
C SER A 76 -18.31 9.37 -21.70
N PHE A 77 -18.51 8.34 -22.53
CA PHE A 77 -19.74 8.14 -23.28
C PHE A 77 -20.95 7.94 -22.37
N LEU A 78 -20.81 7.06 -21.36
CA LEU A 78 -21.87 6.84 -20.36
C LEU A 78 -22.19 8.11 -19.57
N TYR A 79 -21.19 8.92 -19.21
CA TYR A 79 -21.40 10.22 -18.56
C TYR A 79 -22.13 11.21 -19.47
N THR A 80 -21.88 11.18 -20.77
CA THR A 80 -22.58 12.05 -21.74
C THR A 80 -24.06 11.69 -21.83
N ILE A 81 -24.37 10.39 -21.90
CA ILE A 81 -25.75 9.89 -21.82
C ILE A 81 -26.37 10.28 -20.48
N GLN A 82 -25.66 10.04 -19.38
CA GLN A 82 -26.13 10.37 -18.03
C GLN A 82 -26.45 11.86 -17.88
N ASN A 83 -25.61 12.75 -18.41
CA ASN A 83 -25.81 14.19 -18.37
C ASN A 83 -27.01 14.64 -19.22
N ASN A 84 -27.22 14.05 -20.41
CA ASN A 84 -28.39 14.38 -21.23
C ASN A 84 -29.70 13.88 -20.59
N LEU A 85 -29.69 12.66 -20.03
CA LEU A 85 -30.83 12.10 -19.27
C LEU A 85 -31.14 12.93 -18.01
N LEU A 86 -30.12 13.49 -17.36
CA LEU A 86 -30.25 14.43 -16.25
C LEU A 86 -31.14 15.62 -16.63
N TYR A 87 -30.80 16.25 -17.76
CA TYR A 87 -31.52 17.40 -18.28
C TYR A 87 -32.96 17.03 -18.69
N LEU A 88 -33.16 15.88 -19.33
CA LEU A 88 -34.49 15.39 -19.71
C LEU A 88 -35.36 15.13 -18.47
N ALA A 89 -34.80 14.47 -17.45
CA ALA A 89 -35.50 14.16 -16.19
C ALA A 89 -35.91 15.45 -15.45
N LEU A 90 -35.05 16.46 -15.41
CA LEU A 90 -35.35 17.76 -14.77
C LEU A 90 -36.47 18.56 -15.47
N THR A 91 -36.77 18.22 -16.73
CA THR A 91 -37.84 18.87 -17.51
C THR A 91 -39.19 18.24 -17.23
N ASN A 92 -39.20 16.93 -17.00
CA ASN A 92 -40.41 16.12 -16.94
C ASN A 92 -40.82 15.72 -15.51
N LEU A 93 -39.90 15.78 -14.54
CA LEU A 93 -40.16 15.41 -13.15
C LEU A 93 -40.14 16.64 -12.25
N ASP A 94 -40.90 16.62 -11.15
CA ASP A 94 -40.82 17.68 -10.15
C ASP A 94 -39.52 17.63 -9.32
N ALA A 95 -39.16 18.72 -8.65
CA ALA A 95 -37.83 18.85 -8.02
C ALA A 95 -37.68 17.83 -6.89
N ALA A 96 -38.77 17.57 -6.18
CA ALA A 96 -38.80 16.62 -5.08
C ALA A 96 -38.69 15.20 -5.64
N SER A 97 -39.52 14.84 -6.62
CA SER A 97 -39.47 13.51 -7.26
C SER A 97 -38.12 13.22 -7.90
N TYR A 98 -37.55 14.19 -8.62
CA TYR A 98 -36.22 14.05 -9.22
C TYR A 98 -35.14 13.81 -8.15
N GLN A 99 -35.15 14.58 -7.06
CA GLN A 99 -34.13 14.48 -6.01
C GLN A 99 -34.20 13.13 -5.29
N VAL A 100 -35.40 12.62 -5.00
CA VAL A 100 -35.58 11.30 -4.39
C VAL A 100 -35.08 10.19 -5.32
N LEU A 101 -35.46 10.24 -6.61
CA LEU A 101 -35.04 9.25 -7.60
C LEU A 101 -33.53 9.27 -7.85
N TYR A 102 -32.90 10.44 -7.78
CA TYR A 102 -31.45 10.57 -8.00
C TYR A 102 -30.63 9.91 -6.88
N GLN A 103 -31.13 9.85 -5.64
CA GLN A 103 -30.43 9.20 -4.53
C GLN A 103 -30.33 7.67 -4.68
N LEU A 104 -31.20 7.05 -5.49
CA LEU A 104 -31.11 5.62 -5.84
C LEU A 104 -29.78 5.27 -6.53
N LYS A 105 -29.10 6.27 -7.10
CA LYS A 105 -27.74 6.12 -7.66
C LYS A 105 -26.75 5.56 -6.63
N ILE A 106 -26.92 5.84 -5.34
CA ILE A 106 -26.04 5.34 -4.28
C ILE A 106 -26.13 3.82 -4.20
N LEU A 107 -27.36 3.28 -4.18
CA LEU A 107 -27.61 1.85 -4.11
C LEU A 107 -27.16 1.14 -5.40
N THR A 108 -27.46 1.70 -6.57
CA THR A 108 -27.03 1.10 -7.84
C THR A 108 -25.50 1.11 -7.98
N THR A 109 -24.82 2.17 -7.53
CA THR A 109 -23.35 2.23 -7.50
C THR A 109 -22.77 1.19 -6.54
N ALA A 110 -23.38 0.97 -5.38
CA ALA A 110 -22.96 -0.06 -4.45
C ALA A 110 -23.15 -1.48 -5.02
N ILE A 111 -24.26 -1.73 -5.72
CA ILE A 111 -24.52 -2.99 -6.43
C ILE A 111 -23.48 -3.22 -7.51
N PHE A 112 -23.24 -2.24 -8.40
CA PHE A 112 -22.20 -2.35 -9.44
C PHE A 112 -20.79 -2.46 -8.83
N SER A 113 -20.52 -1.79 -7.72
CA SER A 113 -19.23 -1.95 -7.02
C SER A 113 -19.09 -3.35 -6.41
N ALA A 114 -20.17 -3.98 -5.97
CA ALA A 114 -20.15 -5.35 -5.46
C ALA A 114 -19.98 -6.38 -6.57
N THR A 115 -20.67 -6.19 -7.70
CA THR A 115 -20.69 -7.16 -8.81
C THR A 115 -19.54 -6.99 -9.79
N MET A 116 -19.20 -5.74 -10.15
CA MET A 116 -18.18 -5.43 -11.18
C MET A 116 -16.77 -5.29 -10.60
N LEU A 117 -16.63 -4.82 -9.35
CA LEU A 117 -15.33 -4.70 -8.66
C LEU A 117 -15.11 -5.78 -7.58
N GLY A 118 -16.01 -6.76 -7.47
CA GLY A 118 -15.88 -7.91 -6.56
C GLY A 118 -15.89 -7.57 -5.06
N ARG A 119 -16.28 -6.35 -4.67
CA ARG A 119 -16.25 -5.91 -3.26
C ARG A 119 -17.38 -6.53 -2.45
N ARG A 120 -17.07 -7.10 -1.28
CA ARG A 120 -18.08 -7.68 -0.38
C ARG A 120 -18.51 -6.68 0.69
N PHE A 121 -19.80 -6.35 0.71
CA PHE A 121 -20.42 -5.51 1.74
C PHE A 121 -21.16 -6.39 2.76
N SER A 122 -20.95 -6.16 4.06
CA SER A 122 -21.68 -6.86 5.13
C SER A 122 -23.14 -6.41 5.18
N ALA A 123 -24.01 -7.21 5.82
CA ALA A 123 -25.42 -6.86 6.00
C ALA A 123 -25.60 -5.50 6.71
N THR A 124 -24.69 -5.15 7.62
CA THR A 124 -24.65 -3.85 8.27
C THR A 124 -24.30 -2.71 7.31
N LYS A 125 -23.36 -2.92 6.37
CA LYS A 125 -23.01 -1.91 5.35
C LYS A 125 -24.13 -1.72 4.34
N TRP A 126 -24.83 -2.80 3.97
CA TRP A 126 -26.04 -2.72 3.15
C TRP A 126 -27.16 -1.94 3.86
N ALA A 127 -27.40 -2.22 5.15
CA ALA A 127 -28.36 -1.47 5.94
C ALA A 127 -27.99 0.02 6.04
N SER A 128 -26.71 0.35 6.27
CA SER A 128 -26.23 1.74 6.29
C SER A 128 -26.42 2.46 4.95
N LEU A 129 -26.22 1.78 3.81
CA LEU A 129 -26.43 2.36 2.48
C LEU A 129 -27.91 2.69 2.24
N VAL A 130 -28.82 1.80 2.64
CA VAL A 130 -30.27 2.02 2.53
C VAL A 130 -30.69 3.21 3.41
N VAL A 131 -30.21 3.26 4.66
CA VAL A 131 -30.48 4.38 5.58
C VAL A 131 -29.92 5.69 5.03
N LEU A 132 -28.74 5.69 4.39
CA LEU A 132 -28.14 6.86 3.76
C LEU A 132 -28.97 7.36 2.56
N THR A 133 -29.50 6.45 1.74
CA THR A 133 -30.36 6.79 0.61
C THR A 133 -31.68 7.40 1.08
N CYS A 134 -32.28 6.89 2.17
CA CYS A 134 -33.51 7.44 2.74
C CYS A 134 -33.28 8.80 3.46
N GLY A 135 -32.19 8.97 4.19
CA GLY A 135 -31.87 10.24 4.86
C GLY A 135 -31.52 11.37 3.88
N GLY A 136 -30.89 11.05 2.75
CA GLY A 136 -30.54 12.03 1.71
C GLY A 136 -31.77 12.65 1.01
N SER A 137 -32.88 11.91 0.90
CA SER A 137 -34.13 12.42 0.32
C SER A 137 -34.82 13.50 1.16
N GLU A 138 -34.77 13.38 2.49
CA GLU A 138 -35.47 14.30 3.40
C GLU A 138 -34.76 15.65 3.54
N VAL A 139 -33.43 15.65 3.61
CA VAL A 139 -32.59 16.86 3.74
C VAL A 139 -32.65 17.73 2.48
N THR A 140 -32.87 17.13 1.32
CA THR A 140 -32.80 17.81 0.02
C THR A 140 -34.08 18.56 -0.34
N LEU A 141 -35.22 18.20 0.25
CA LEU A 141 -36.55 18.78 -0.07
C LEU A 141 -36.76 20.21 0.45
N TRP A 142 -35.86 20.72 1.31
CA TRP A 142 -36.10 21.95 2.09
C TRP A 142 -35.37 23.21 1.56
N ILE A 143 -34.38 23.08 0.68
CA ILE A 143 -33.52 24.21 0.24
C ILE A 143 -34.08 24.87 -1.04
N ARG A 144 -35.32 25.39 -1.02
CA ARG A 144 -35.98 25.93 -2.24
C ARG A 144 -35.68 27.41 -2.55
N ASN A 145 -34.93 28.15 -1.72
CA ASN A 145 -35.03 29.62 -1.69
C ASN A 145 -33.72 30.43 -1.59
N ILE A 146 -32.61 30.05 -2.21
CA ILE A 146 -31.44 30.97 -2.32
C ILE A 146 -30.83 30.87 -3.70
N GLN A 147 -30.89 31.96 -4.46
CA GLN A 147 -30.32 32.07 -5.80
C GLN A 147 -29.76 33.47 -6.01
N MET A 148 -28.54 33.56 -6.55
CA MET A 148 -28.09 34.54 -7.57
C MET A 148 -26.65 34.17 -8.03
N GLY A 149 -26.38 34.22 -9.34
CA GLY A 149 -25.02 34.22 -9.91
C GLY A 149 -24.77 33.19 -11.02
N LEU A 150 -25.16 33.49 -12.26
CA LEU A 150 -25.03 32.57 -13.41
C LEU A 150 -23.59 32.31 -13.90
N PHE A 151 -22.63 33.20 -13.62
CA PHE A 151 -21.22 33.03 -14.01
C PHE A 151 -20.39 32.24 -12.99
N SER A 152 -20.78 32.27 -11.72
CA SER A 152 -20.15 31.48 -10.65
C SER A 152 -20.41 29.98 -10.80
N ILE A 153 -21.47 29.59 -11.52
CA ILE A 153 -21.96 28.22 -11.68
C ILE A 153 -21.08 27.40 -12.63
N ALA A 154 -20.69 27.94 -13.79
CA ALA A 154 -19.86 27.22 -14.75
C ALA A 154 -18.44 26.97 -14.21
N ILE A 155 -17.90 27.96 -13.49
CA ILE A 155 -16.60 27.87 -12.82
C ILE A 155 -16.68 26.86 -11.66
N ALA A 156 -17.71 26.93 -10.82
CA ALA A 156 -17.87 25.98 -9.70
C ALA A 156 -18.10 24.53 -10.17
N LEU A 157 -18.78 24.32 -11.31
CA LEU A 157 -18.95 22.99 -11.92
C LEU A 157 -17.64 22.42 -12.45
N ALA A 158 -16.86 23.24 -13.14
CA ALA A 158 -15.56 22.83 -13.67
C ALA A 158 -14.54 22.59 -12.55
N VAL A 159 -14.44 23.53 -11.60
CA VAL A 159 -13.55 23.43 -10.43
C VAL A 159 -13.97 22.29 -9.51
N GLY A 160 -15.27 22.11 -9.26
CA GLY A 160 -15.77 20.99 -8.45
C GLY A 160 -15.49 19.62 -9.09
N GLY A 161 -15.60 19.50 -10.42
CA GLY A 161 -15.23 18.29 -11.14
C GLY A 161 -13.73 17.97 -11.06
N LEU A 162 -12.88 18.99 -11.22
CA LEU A 162 -11.43 18.89 -11.07
C LEU A 162 -11.01 18.54 -9.64
N ILE A 163 -11.58 19.19 -8.61
CA ILE A 163 -11.30 18.89 -7.20
C ILE A 163 -11.70 17.45 -6.88
N VAL A 164 -12.84 16.96 -7.37
CA VAL A 164 -13.23 15.56 -7.16
C VAL A 164 -12.24 14.60 -7.84
N ALA A 165 -11.76 14.89 -9.05
CA ALA A 165 -10.75 14.07 -9.72
C ALA A 165 -9.41 14.08 -8.98
N VAL A 166 -8.97 15.24 -8.48
CA VAL A 166 -7.76 15.39 -7.66
C VAL A 166 -7.90 14.66 -6.34
N VAL A 167 -9.03 14.80 -5.64
CA VAL A 167 -9.29 14.11 -4.36
C VAL A 167 -9.35 12.60 -4.56
N VAL A 168 -9.90 12.09 -5.66
CA VAL A 168 -9.88 10.64 -5.95
C VAL A 168 -8.47 10.15 -6.35
N LYS A 169 -7.64 11.02 -6.91
CA LYS A 169 -6.26 10.70 -7.31
C LYS A 169 -5.26 10.75 -6.16
N TYR A 170 -5.40 11.69 -5.23
CA TYR A 170 -4.44 11.96 -4.16
C TYR A 170 -4.97 11.68 -2.74
N ALA A 171 -6.24 11.28 -2.61
CA ALA A 171 -6.81 10.88 -1.34
C ALA A 171 -7.78 9.70 -1.50
N ASP A 172 -7.95 8.92 -0.43
CA ASP A 172 -8.91 7.84 -0.44
C ASP A 172 -10.34 8.38 -0.66
N ASN A 173 -11.18 7.59 -1.35
CA ASN A 173 -12.61 7.86 -1.54
C ASN A 173 -13.36 8.16 -0.23
N VAL A 174 -12.75 7.76 0.89
CA VAL A 174 -13.14 8.02 2.27
C VAL A 174 -12.96 9.50 2.66
N LEU A 175 -11.81 10.11 2.34
CA LEU A 175 -11.53 11.53 2.64
C LEU A 175 -12.46 12.48 1.89
N LYS A 176 -12.90 12.09 0.69
CA LYS A 176 -13.94 12.79 -0.08
C LYS A 176 -15.27 12.88 0.68
N VAL A 177 -15.65 11.81 1.40
CA VAL A 177 -16.89 11.76 2.19
C VAL A 177 -16.76 12.64 3.44
N PHE A 178 -15.58 12.68 4.07
CA PHE A 178 -15.28 13.62 5.17
C PHE A 178 -15.35 15.08 4.72
N ALA A 179 -14.69 15.42 3.60
CA ALA A 179 -14.71 16.78 3.04
C ALA A 179 -16.12 17.23 2.68
N SER A 180 -16.93 16.32 2.13
CA SER A 180 -18.33 16.60 1.80
C SER A 180 -19.18 16.83 3.05
N SER A 181 -18.95 16.06 4.12
CA SER A 181 -19.67 16.20 5.40
C SER A 181 -19.28 17.48 6.13
N PHE A 182 -17.99 17.85 6.13
CA PHE A 182 -17.50 19.12 6.67
C PHE A 182 -18.04 20.33 5.91
N SER A 183 -18.13 20.24 4.57
CA SER A 183 -18.70 21.30 3.74
C SER A 183 -20.17 21.59 4.08
N ILE A 184 -20.95 20.58 4.46
CA ILE A 184 -22.36 20.75 4.86
C ILE A 184 -22.45 21.59 6.15
N LEU A 185 -21.59 21.31 7.13
CA LEU A 185 -21.56 22.07 8.40
C LEU A 185 -21.09 23.50 8.18
N LEU A 186 -20.02 23.68 7.40
CA LEU A 186 -19.48 25.00 7.12
C LEU A 186 -20.48 25.86 6.33
N SER A 187 -21.17 25.27 5.36
CA SER A 187 -22.24 25.94 4.63
C SER A 187 -23.42 26.31 5.54
N CYS A 188 -23.77 25.45 6.51
CA CYS A 188 -24.79 25.79 7.51
C CYS A 188 -24.38 26.97 8.40
N LEU A 189 -23.13 26.98 8.87
CA LEU A 189 -22.61 28.04 9.73
C LEU A 189 -22.59 29.38 8.99
N ILE A 190 -22.11 29.38 7.74
CA ILE A 190 -22.10 30.56 6.88
C ILE A 190 -23.53 31.03 6.60
N SER A 191 -24.47 30.11 6.32
CA SER A 191 -25.88 30.47 6.12
C SER A 191 -26.53 31.07 7.36
N ALA A 192 -26.24 30.53 8.55
CA ALA A 192 -26.75 31.04 9.82
C ALA A 192 -26.22 32.45 10.14
N LEU A 193 -24.94 32.73 9.84
CA LEU A 193 -24.30 34.01 10.14
C LEU A 193 -24.56 35.09 9.06
N ALA A 194 -24.65 34.71 7.79
CA ALA A 194 -24.74 35.68 6.67
C ALA A 194 -26.18 35.95 6.20
N PHE A 195 -27.14 35.05 6.45
CA PHE A 195 -28.50 35.12 5.92
C PHE A 195 -29.60 34.99 6.98
N ASP A 196 -29.26 35.19 8.25
CA ASP A 196 -30.18 35.18 9.41
C ASP A 196 -31.04 33.89 9.50
N PHE A 197 -30.41 32.79 9.10
CA PHE A 197 -31.05 31.50 8.93
C PHE A 197 -31.16 30.75 10.27
N ARG A 198 -32.40 30.38 10.65
CA ARG A 198 -32.66 29.59 11.86
C ARG A 198 -32.76 28.09 11.55
N PRO A 199 -31.81 27.25 12.02
CA PRO A 199 -31.84 25.81 11.75
C PRO A 199 -33.07 25.14 12.39
N ASN A 200 -33.82 24.39 11.59
CA ASN A 200 -35.01 23.67 12.05
C ASN A 200 -34.61 22.37 12.80
N ARG A 201 -35.54 21.80 13.58
CA ARG A 201 -35.27 20.58 14.38
C ARG A 201 -34.88 19.37 13.52
N SER A 202 -35.50 19.19 12.35
CA SER A 202 -35.19 18.11 11.42
C SER A 202 -33.79 18.23 10.79
N PHE A 203 -33.32 19.46 10.56
CA PHE A 203 -32.00 19.77 10.03
C PHE A 203 -30.91 19.43 11.06
N LEU A 204 -31.14 19.76 12.34
CA LEU A 204 -30.21 19.40 13.42
C LEU A 204 -30.09 17.88 13.58
N VAL A 205 -31.21 17.15 13.45
CA VAL A 205 -31.19 15.68 13.46
C VAL A 205 -30.40 15.13 12.27
N GLY A 206 -30.64 15.64 11.06
CA GLY A 206 -29.91 15.23 9.85
C GLY A 206 -28.40 15.51 9.92
N ALA A 207 -28.00 16.70 10.37
CA ALA A 207 -26.59 17.08 10.52
C ALA A 207 -25.87 16.21 11.58
N SER A 208 -26.56 15.90 12.68
CA SER A 208 -26.02 15.04 13.75
C SER A 208 -25.82 13.61 13.29
N LEU A 209 -26.75 13.06 12.48
CA LEU A 209 -26.64 11.73 11.91
C LEU A 209 -25.50 11.62 10.88
N VAL A 210 -25.33 12.64 10.03
CA VAL A 210 -24.20 12.69 9.06
C VAL A 210 -22.86 12.71 9.80
N LEU A 211 -22.74 13.52 10.86
CA LEU A 211 -21.54 13.56 11.71
C LEU A 211 -21.26 12.21 12.39
N LEU A 212 -22.29 11.59 12.98
CA LEU A 212 -22.17 10.31 13.66
C LEU A 212 -21.74 9.20 12.69
N SER A 213 -22.37 9.12 11.51
CA SER A 213 -22.02 8.17 10.46
C SER A 213 -20.56 8.32 10.00
N THR A 214 -20.14 9.57 9.83
CA THR A 214 -18.77 9.92 9.42
C THR A 214 -17.73 9.49 10.48
N VAL A 215 -18.00 9.70 11.76
CA VAL A 215 -17.14 9.24 12.88
C VAL A 215 -17.15 7.72 13.06
N MET A 216 -18.28 7.06 12.81
CA MET A 216 -18.34 5.60 12.85
C MET A 216 -17.56 4.96 11.71
N TYR A 217 -17.59 5.57 10.52
CA TYR A 217 -16.82 5.13 9.37
C TYR A 217 -15.32 5.43 9.49
N SER A 218 -14.93 6.46 10.25
CA SER A 218 -13.51 6.83 10.48
C SER A 218 -12.78 5.91 11.45
N LYS A 219 -13.50 5.11 12.25
CA LYS A 219 -12.85 4.18 13.18
C LYS A 219 -12.11 3.11 12.36
N PRO A 220 -10.78 2.97 12.53
CA PRO A 220 -10.04 1.90 11.88
C PRO A 220 -10.70 0.57 12.25
N SER A 221 -10.90 -0.30 11.26
CA SER A 221 -11.37 -1.65 11.50
C SER A 221 -10.46 -2.26 12.55
N LYS A 222 -11.00 -2.65 13.72
CA LYS A 222 -10.26 -3.51 14.64
C LYS A 222 -9.85 -4.74 13.82
N ARG A 223 -8.55 -5.02 13.77
CA ARG A 223 -8.06 -6.29 13.24
C ARG A 223 -8.80 -7.39 13.99
N PRO A 224 -9.20 -8.49 13.33
CA PRO A 224 -9.80 -9.61 14.05
C PRO A 224 -8.88 -9.98 15.23
N PRO A 225 -9.46 -10.37 16.38
CA PRO A 225 -8.67 -10.85 17.52
C PRO A 225 -7.67 -11.92 17.07
N ARG A 226 -6.46 -11.93 17.64
CA ARG A 226 -5.38 -12.90 17.32
C ARG A 226 -5.86 -14.36 17.34
N ASP A 227 -6.94 -14.66 18.07
CA ASP A 227 -7.45 -16.02 18.27
C ASP A 227 -8.55 -16.45 17.28
N VAL A 228 -9.01 -15.57 16.39
CA VAL A 228 -10.04 -15.92 15.39
C VAL A 228 -9.52 -15.63 13.99
N LEU A 229 -8.60 -16.48 13.53
CA LEU A 229 -8.38 -16.62 12.10
C LEU A 229 -9.67 -17.16 11.47
N PRO A 230 -10.22 -16.54 10.42
CA PRO A 230 -11.17 -17.23 9.58
C PRO A 230 -10.41 -18.38 8.92
N LEU A 231 -10.68 -19.63 9.36
CA LEU A 231 -10.25 -20.83 8.64
C LEU A 231 -10.54 -20.59 7.16
N VAL A 232 -9.49 -20.56 6.35
CA VAL A 232 -9.64 -20.42 4.91
C VAL A 232 -10.36 -21.68 4.45
N GLN A 233 -11.65 -21.55 4.08
CA GLN A 233 -12.38 -22.66 3.49
C GLN A 233 -11.61 -23.12 2.25
N HIS A 234 -11.19 -24.39 2.26
CA HIS A 234 -10.57 -25.03 1.11
C HIS A 234 -11.40 -24.77 -0.15
N GLY A 235 -10.73 -24.29 -1.20
CA GLY A 235 -11.35 -24.18 -2.52
C GLY A 235 -12.04 -22.86 -2.87
N THR A 236 -11.88 -21.75 -2.12
CA THR A 236 -12.25 -20.43 -2.68
C THR A 236 -11.30 -20.04 -3.80
N PRO A 237 -11.75 -19.93 -5.07
CA PRO A 237 -10.88 -19.52 -6.18
C PRO A 237 -10.42 -18.08 -5.97
N GLY A 238 -9.11 -17.82 -6.07
CA GLY A 238 -8.54 -16.48 -6.10
C GLY A 238 -7.82 -15.97 -4.84
N LYS A 239 -7.76 -16.73 -3.74
CA LYS A 239 -6.91 -16.36 -2.59
C LYS A 239 -5.49 -16.90 -2.79
N LYS A 240 -4.52 -16.01 -2.96
CA LYS A 240 -3.10 -16.35 -3.15
C LYS A 240 -2.26 -15.85 -1.97
N ALA A 241 -1.23 -16.59 -1.61
CA ALA A 241 -0.17 -16.11 -0.74
C ALA A 241 1.01 -15.64 -1.60
N CYS A 242 1.66 -14.55 -1.16
CA CYS A 242 2.93 -14.12 -1.74
C CYS A 242 4.08 -14.42 -0.79
N PHE A 243 5.09 -15.11 -1.30
CA PHE A 243 6.29 -15.44 -0.55
C PHE A 243 7.25 -14.25 -0.51
N VAL A 244 7.60 -13.76 0.68
CA VAL A 244 8.56 -12.66 0.85
C VAL A 244 9.93 -13.25 1.21
N HIS A 245 10.81 -13.30 0.21
CA HIS A 245 12.16 -13.84 0.33
C HIS A 245 13.14 -12.76 0.82
N VAL A 246 13.38 -12.74 2.13
CA VAL A 246 14.46 -11.95 2.71
C VAL A 246 15.78 -12.73 2.63
N GLY A 247 16.86 -12.03 2.25
CA GLY A 247 18.18 -12.65 2.17
C GLY A 247 18.65 -13.23 3.51
N LYS A 248 19.22 -14.45 3.48
CA LYS A 248 19.85 -15.14 4.62
C LYS A 248 18.94 -15.54 5.78
N THR A 249 17.64 -15.65 5.52
CA THR A 249 16.64 -16.16 6.48
C THR A 249 16.17 -17.58 6.16
N ALA A 250 16.99 -18.42 5.50
CA ALA A 250 16.55 -19.68 4.90
C ALA A 250 15.48 -19.52 3.79
N GLY A 251 15.32 -18.31 3.25
CA GLY A 251 14.36 -18.01 2.19
C GLY A 251 14.51 -18.90 0.94
N SER A 252 15.73 -19.23 0.52
CA SER A 252 15.92 -20.06 -0.68
C SER A 252 15.36 -21.47 -0.46
N THR A 253 15.54 -22.03 0.72
CA THR A 253 15.04 -23.36 1.13
C THR A 253 13.54 -23.40 1.21
N VAL A 254 12.97 -22.40 1.86
CA VAL A 254 11.52 -22.23 1.97
C VAL A 254 10.96 -22.05 0.57
N GLY A 255 11.58 -21.22 -0.26
CA GLY A 255 11.25 -21.04 -1.67
C GLY A 255 11.26 -22.34 -2.47
N CYS A 256 12.31 -23.16 -2.34
CA CYS A 256 12.38 -24.48 -2.96
C CYS A 256 11.23 -25.40 -2.49
N SER A 257 10.97 -25.39 -1.18
CA SER A 257 9.91 -26.20 -0.56
C SER A 257 8.51 -25.75 -1.01
N LEU A 258 8.34 -24.47 -1.34
CA LEU A 258 7.11 -23.92 -1.93
C LEU A 258 6.99 -24.20 -3.43
N GLY A 259 8.07 -24.62 -4.10
CA GLY A 259 8.10 -24.94 -5.53
C GLY A 259 8.73 -23.86 -6.43
N PHE A 260 9.34 -22.81 -5.85
CA PHE A 260 10.08 -21.80 -6.61
C PHE A 260 11.48 -22.29 -6.98
N ASN A 261 11.98 -21.87 -8.16
CA ASN A 261 13.33 -22.17 -8.61
C ASN A 261 14.38 -21.19 -8.02
N LEU A 262 14.55 -21.18 -6.70
CA LEU A 262 15.48 -20.31 -5.97
C LEU A 262 16.78 -21.05 -5.60
N HIS A 263 17.65 -21.32 -6.57
CA HIS A 263 18.95 -22.00 -6.36
C HIS A 263 18.84 -23.44 -5.80
N CYS A 264 17.74 -24.13 -6.11
CA CYS A 264 17.46 -25.49 -5.67
C CYS A 264 18.14 -26.52 -6.59
N THR A 265 18.81 -27.52 -6.02
CA THR A 265 19.29 -28.71 -6.77
C THR A 265 18.22 -29.80 -6.85
N SER A 266 17.31 -29.85 -5.88
CA SER A 266 16.18 -30.79 -5.81
C SER A 266 14.87 -30.04 -6.02
N LYS A 267 13.97 -30.59 -6.85
CA LYS A 267 12.64 -30.04 -7.15
C LYS A 267 11.53 -30.58 -6.24
N VAL A 268 11.89 -31.19 -5.12
CA VAL A 268 10.90 -31.80 -4.22
C VAL A 268 10.19 -30.69 -3.45
N GLN A 269 8.95 -30.41 -3.86
CA GLN A 269 8.03 -29.53 -3.16
C GLN A 269 7.63 -30.19 -1.84
N ALA A 270 7.50 -29.39 -0.77
CA ALA A 270 6.96 -29.87 0.49
C ALA A 270 5.51 -30.36 0.30
N PRO A 271 5.05 -31.35 1.07
CA PRO A 271 3.64 -31.71 1.10
C PRO A 271 2.82 -30.56 1.71
N GLY A 272 1.49 -30.62 1.56
CA GLY A 272 0.55 -29.69 2.19
C GLY A 272 -0.08 -28.70 1.22
N VAL A 273 -0.88 -27.77 1.76
CA VAL A 273 -1.59 -26.78 0.95
C VAL A 273 -0.80 -25.49 0.79
N LEU A 274 0.13 -25.18 1.70
CA LEU A 274 0.92 -23.95 1.64
C LEU A 274 1.67 -23.80 0.31
N PRO A 275 2.34 -24.82 -0.25
CA PRO A 275 2.99 -24.73 -1.55
C PRO A 275 2.02 -24.49 -2.72
N HIS A 276 0.78 -24.94 -2.61
CA HIS A 276 -0.25 -24.73 -3.63
C HIS A 276 -0.86 -23.32 -3.58
N TYR A 277 -0.95 -22.71 -2.39
CA TYR A 277 -1.46 -21.36 -2.21
C TYR A 277 -0.41 -20.28 -2.50
N THR A 278 0.87 -20.62 -2.42
CA THR A 278 1.97 -19.66 -2.57
C THR A 278 2.51 -19.65 -4.00
N THR A 279 1.82 -18.93 -4.89
CA THR A 279 2.15 -18.91 -6.32
C THR A 279 3.05 -17.76 -6.75
N ASN A 280 3.15 -16.73 -5.92
CA ASN A 280 3.84 -15.48 -6.24
C ASN A 280 4.96 -15.23 -5.22
N MET A 281 5.96 -14.45 -5.62
CA MET A 281 7.11 -14.17 -4.79
C MET A 281 7.57 -12.73 -4.91
N PHE A 282 8.00 -12.18 -3.78
CA PHE A 282 8.78 -10.97 -3.69
C PHE A 282 10.22 -11.33 -3.29
N HIS A 283 11.16 -11.14 -4.23
CA HIS A 283 12.57 -11.44 -4.06
C HIS A 283 13.44 -10.28 -4.58
N ALA A 284 13.99 -9.46 -3.67
CA ALA A 284 14.89 -8.35 -3.98
C ALA A 284 14.31 -7.39 -5.04
N GLN A 285 14.78 -7.44 -6.28
CA GLN A 285 14.31 -6.60 -7.41
C GLN A 285 13.15 -7.22 -8.20
N MET A 286 12.65 -8.38 -7.79
CA MET A 286 11.53 -9.06 -8.42
C MET A 286 10.32 -9.02 -7.49
N TYR A 287 9.36 -8.16 -7.81
CA TYR A 287 8.07 -8.08 -7.12
C TYR A 287 6.98 -8.67 -8.03
N ASP A 288 6.66 -9.95 -7.81
CA ASP A 288 5.62 -10.67 -8.57
C ASP A 288 4.33 -10.83 -7.74
N CYS A 289 4.19 -10.12 -6.62
CA CYS A 289 2.93 -10.13 -5.85
C CYS A 289 1.89 -9.24 -6.53
N ASP A 290 0.64 -9.70 -6.60
CA ASP A 290 -0.50 -8.88 -6.99
C ASP A 290 -1.13 -8.28 -5.72
N ASP A 291 -0.99 -6.98 -5.51
CA ASP A 291 -1.44 -6.29 -4.30
C ASP A 291 -2.97 -6.33 -4.10
N GLU A 292 -3.74 -6.58 -5.17
CA GLU A 292 -5.21 -6.66 -5.09
C GLU A 292 -5.70 -8.07 -4.77
N THR A 293 -5.00 -9.11 -5.24
CA THR A 293 -5.41 -10.52 -5.08
C THR A 293 -4.63 -11.28 -4.00
N THR A 294 -3.48 -10.76 -3.57
CA THR A 294 -2.68 -11.34 -2.49
C THR A 294 -3.42 -11.23 -1.16
N THR A 295 -3.72 -12.38 -0.57
CA THR A 295 -4.41 -12.46 0.72
C THR A 295 -3.44 -12.39 1.89
N PHE A 296 -2.27 -13.02 1.75
CA PHE A 296 -1.26 -13.10 2.81
C PHE A 296 0.15 -12.94 2.23
N PHE A 297 1.01 -12.24 2.96
CA PHE A 297 2.44 -12.16 2.69
C PHE A 297 3.18 -13.02 3.71
N ILE A 298 3.96 -13.99 3.23
CA ILE A 298 4.66 -14.95 4.08
C ILE A 298 6.12 -14.53 4.17
N PHE A 299 6.51 -13.96 5.31
CA PHE A 299 7.88 -13.58 5.58
C PHE A 299 8.65 -14.77 6.15
N VAL A 300 9.90 -14.93 5.70
CA VAL A 300 10.86 -15.76 6.44
C VAL A 300 11.82 -14.85 7.17
N VAL A 301 11.86 -14.97 8.48
CA VAL A 301 12.71 -14.15 9.36
C VAL A 301 13.73 -15.03 10.07
N ARG A 302 14.79 -14.40 10.55
CA ARG A 302 15.89 -15.01 11.29
C ARG A 302 16.37 -13.98 12.30
N HIS A 303 16.96 -14.45 13.40
CA HIS A 303 17.68 -13.61 14.34
C HIS A 303 18.55 -12.56 13.61
N PRO A 304 18.34 -11.23 13.83
CA PRO A 304 18.95 -10.17 13.01
C PRO A 304 20.48 -10.19 12.96
N LEU A 305 21.15 -10.39 14.09
CA LEU A 305 22.63 -10.48 14.15
C LEU A 305 23.15 -11.66 13.32
N ASP A 306 22.61 -12.86 13.53
CA ASP A 306 22.92 -14.07 12.75
C ASP A 306 22.68 -13.91 11.25
N ARG A 307 21.56 -13.27 10.88
CA ARG A 307 21.27 -12.95 9.48
C ARG A 307 22.38 -12.06 8.91
N TRP A 308 22.77 -11.02 9.64
CA TRP A 308 23.80 -10.08 9.21
C TRP A 308 25.17 -10.75 9.08
N ILE A 309 25.60 -11.54 10.07
CA ILE A 309 26.83 -12.35 10.01
C ILE A 309 26.80 -13.30 8.81
N SER A 310 25.65 -13.95 8.57
CA SER A 310 25.47 -14.86 7.44
C SER A 310 25.51 -14.13 6.08
N ALA A 311 25.02 -12.90 6.01
CA ALA A 311 25.01 -12.08 4.80
C ALA A 311 26.41 -11.58 4.46
N PHE A 312 27.13 -11.06 5.45
CA PHE A 312 28.50 -10.59 5.26
C PHE A 312 29.41 -11.72 4.77
N ASN A 313 29.39 -12.87 5.45
CA ASN A 313 30.25 -14.00 5.10
C ASN A 313 29.94 -14.59 3.72
N TYR A 314 28.69 -14.51 3.27
CA TYR A 314 28.33 -14.99 1.94
C TYR A 314 28.66 -13.99 0.85
N ASP A 315 28.50 -12.69 1.13
CA ASP A 315 28.76 -11.66 0.14
C ASP A 315 30.24 -11.29 0.03
N ASN A 316 31.07 -11.65 1.01
CA ASN A 316 32.51 -11.42 1.02
C ASN A 316 33.27 -12.47 0.18
N PRO A 317 33.86 -12.08 -0.96
CA PRO A 317 34.62 -13.00 -1.81
C PRO A 317 36.12 -13.04 -1.43
N SER A 318 36.52 -12.52 -0.25
CA SER A 318 37.90 -12.28 0.24
C SER A 318 38.99 -13.32 -0.06
N ARG A 319 38.61 -14.52 -0.49
CA ARG A 319 39.51 -15.62 -0.86
C ARG A 319 39.86 -15.68 -2.35
N ASP A 320 39.01 -15.16 -3.24
CA ASP A 320 39.22 -15.20 -4.70
C ASP A 320 38.48 -14.08 -5.44
N TRP A 321 39.09 -12.89 -5.45
CA TRP A 321 38.56 -11.72 -6.17
C TRP A 321 38.66 -11.87 -7.69
N GLU A 322 39.63 -12.62 -8.19
CA GLU A 322 39.85 -12.80 -9.62
C GLU A 322 38.81 -13.75 -10.21
N GLY A 323 38.58 -14.89 -9.56
CA GLY A 323 37.49 -15.81 -9.92
C GLY A 323 36.12 -15.17 -9.75
N PHE A 324 35.90 -14.37 -8.70
CA PHE A 324 34.64 -13.60 -8.55
C PHE A 324 34.42 -12.64 -9.73
N ARG A 325 35.46 -11.90 -10.13
CA ARG A 325 35.41 -10.99 -11.28
C ARG A 325 35.13 -11.73 -12.58
N GLN A 326 35.73 -12.89 -12.80
CA GLN A 326 35.48 -13.73 -13.98
C GLN A 326 34.06 -14.27 -14.01
N GLN A 327 33.51 -14.69 -12.87
CA GLN A 327 32.18 -15.30 -12.78
C GLN A 327 31.04 -14.28 -12.89
N PHE A 328 31.15 -13.12 -12.24
CA PHE A 328 30.06 -12.15 -12.10
C PHE A 328 30.27 -10.84 -12.88
N GLY A 329 31.46 -10.65 -13.47
CA GLY A 329 31.80 -9.50 -14.29
C GLY A 329 32.12 -8.21 -13.52
N GLU A 330 32.56 -7.19 -14.27
CA GLU A 330 33.13 -5.96 -13.71
C GLU A 330 32.12 -5.13 -12.91
N LYS A 331 30.85 -5.14 -13.31
CA LYS A 331 29.79 -4.41 -12.61
C LYS A 331 29.63 -4.93 -11.17
N HIS A 332 29.58 -6.25 -11.00
CA HIS A 332 29.44 -6.87 -9.68
C HIS A 332 30.71 -6.72 -8.84
N PHE A 333 31.87 -6.84 -9.47
CA PHE A 333 33.15 -6.57 -8.82
C PHE A 333 33.20 -5.15 -8.22
N LYS A 334 32.90 -4.13 -9.03
CA LYS A 334 33.05 -2.72 -8.66
C LYS A 334 32.20 -2.29 -7.46
N PHE A 335 30.96 -2.78 -7.34
CA PHE A 335 30.14 -2.40 -6.18
C PHE A 335 30.48 -3.23 -4.93
N ARG A 336 30.87 -4.50 -5.08
CA ARG A 336 31.29 -5.33 -3.93
C ARG A 336 32.64 -4.93 -3.36
N SER A 337 33.59 -4.53 -4.22
CA SER A 337 34.96 -4.18 -3.82
C SER A 337 35.00 -3.01 -2.83
N GLN A 338 34.04 -2.10 -2.90
CA GLN A 338 33.98 -0.92 -2.04
C GLN A 338 33.94 -1.26 -0.54
N LEU A 339 33.22 -2.30 -0.15
CA LEU A 339 33.16 -2.74 1.25
C LEU A 339 34.18 -3.84 1.55
N TYR A 340 34.32 -4.82 0.66
CA TYR A 340 35.03 -6.07 0.96
C TYR A 340 36.50 -6.09 0.51
N ALA A 341 36.93 -5.17 -0.38
CA ALA A 341 38.31 -5.11 -0.88
C ALA A 341 39.02 -3.80 -0.52
N GLU A 342 38.33 -2.67 -0.62
CA GLU A 342 38.88 -1.33 -0.35
C GLU A 342 38.96 -1.00 1.15
N CYS A 343 38.17 -1.71 1.97
CA CYS A 343 38.17 -1.56 3.42
C CYS A 343 38.78 -2.79 4.08
N PRO A 344 39.43 -2.64 5.25
CA PRO A 344 40.13 -3.72 5.94
C PRO A 344 39.15 -4.66 6.67
N PHE A 345 38.09 -5.12 5.99
CA PHE A 345 37.01 -5.94 6.56
C PHE A 345 37.09 -7.38 6.03
N ASN A 346 37.97 -8.18 6.63
CA ASN A 346 38.10 -9.60 6.31
C ASN A 346 37.08 -10.44 7.08
N THR A 347 36.78 -10.04 8.30
CA THR A 347 35.83 -10.69 9.21
C THR A 347 34.77 -9.72 9.67
N ILE A 348 33.70 -10.27 10.22
CA ILE A 348 32.62 -9.46 10.80
C ILE A 348 33.08 -8.68 12.03
N ASN A 349 34.08 -9.20 12.75
CA ASN A 349 34.70 -8.51 13.88
C ASN A 349 35.38 -7.21 13.45
N ASP A 350 36.04 -7.19 12.29
CA ASP A 350 36.71 -5.99 11.75
C ASP A 350 35.69 -4.86 11.49
N VAL A 351 34.48 -5.22 11.04
CA VAL A 351 33.39 -4.26 10.86
C VAL A 351 32.94 -3.70 12.20
N GLY A 352 32.75 -4.55 13.21
CA GLY A 352 32.38 -4.11 14.55
C GLY A 352 33.45 -3.25 15.24
N GLU A 353 34.73 -3.56 15.03
CA GLU A 353 35.84 -2.72 15.48
C GLU A 353 35.84 -1.37 14.78
N ALA A 354 35.54 -1.32 13.48
CA ALA A 354 35.48 -0.07 12.71
C ALA A 354 34.41 0.90 13.21
N LEU A 355 33.29 0.37 13.74
CA LEU A 355 32.22 1.15 14.37
C LEU A 355 32.60 1.74 15.74
N SER A 356 33.72 1.32 16.31
CA SER A 356 34.24 1.93 17.54
C SER A 356 34.80 3.33 17.27
N ALA A 357 34.61 4.24 18.22
CA ALA A 357 35.16 5.60 18.16
C ALA A 357 36.70 5.60 18.08
N GLU A 358 37.34 4.61 18.71
CA GLU A 358 38.80 4.43 18.79
C GLU A 358 39.39 3.75 17.55
N SER A 359 38.59 3.44 16.53
CA SER A 359 39.06 2.70 15.38
C SER A 359 39.95 3.55 14.45
N ASN A 360 41.10 2.98 14.06
CA ASN A 360 42.06 3.59 13.13
C ASN A 360 41.64 3.45 11.65
N VAL A 361 40.42 2.98 11.39
CA VAL A 361 39.88 2.78 10.04
C VAL A 361 39.48 4.13 9.45
N THR A 362 39.65 4.30 8.14
CA THR A 362 39.30 5.55 7.45
C THR A 362 37.82 5.89 7.59
N ASN A 363 37.48 7.19 7.62
CA ASN A 363 36.07 7.64 7.69
C ASN A 363 35.20 7.11 6.54
N VAL A 364 35.81 6.90 5.36
CA VAL A 364 35.13 6.28 4.22
C VAL A 364 34.69 4.86 4.56
N CYS A 365 35.56 4.06 5.17
CA CYS A 365 35.25 2.69 5.55
C CYS A 365 34.31 2.60 6.75
N LYS A 366 34.40 3.52 7.73
CA LYS A 366 33.41 3.62 8.81
C LYS A 366 32.00 3.87 8.26
N ARG A 367 31.85 4.86 7.37
CA ARG A 367 30.57 5.14 6.70
C ARG A 367 30.08 3.95 5.88
N ARG A 368 30.95 3.25 5.15
CA ARG A 368 30.56 2.06 4.37
C ARG A 368 30.11 0.90 5.28
N ALA A 369 30.76 0.71 6.44
CA ALA A 369 30.31 -0.25 7.45
C ALA A 369 28.91 0.09 7.97
N GLU A 370 28.68 1.34 8.38
CA GLU A 370 27.36 1.82 8.82
C GLU A 370 26.29 1.65 7.72
N ALA A 371 26.59 2.11 6.49
CA ALA A 371 25.68 2.02 5.35
C ALA A 371 25.38 0.57 4.93
N SER A 372 26.31 -0.36 5.18
CA SER A 372 26.08 -1.79 4.97
C SER A 372 25.09 -2.38 5.98
N ILE A 373 25.08 -1.88 7.22
CA ILE A 373 24.13 -2.32 8.26
C ILE A 373 22.76 -1.69 8.02
N ASP A 374 22.72 -0.39 7.71
CA ASP A 374 21.47 0.34 7.43
C ASP A 374 20.83 -0.05 6.09
N GLY A 375 21.59 -0.70 5.19
CA GLY A 375 21.14 -1.04 3.85
C GLY A 375 20.91 0.17 2.95
N THR A 376 21.61 1.28 3.19
CA THR A 376 21.50 2.54 2.44
C THR A 376 22.39 2.57 1.20
N GLU A 377 23.55 1.92 1.24
CA GLU A 377 24.46 1.76 0.10
C GLU A 377 24.51 0.28 -0.37
N HIS A 378 24.59 0.05 -1.68
CA HIS A 378 24.50 -1.29 -2.27
C HIS A 378 25.90 -1.94 -2.40
N PHE A 379 26.35 -2.63 -1.36
CA PHE A 379 27.57 -3.48 -1.40
C PHE A 379 27.28 -4.96 -1.67
N GLY A 380 26.03 -5.38 -1.51
CA GLY A 380 25.58 -6.76 -1.67
C GLY A 380 24.08 -6.84 -1.48
N CYS A 381 23.42 -7.79 -2.16
CA CYS A 381 21.96 -7.86 -2.17
C CYS A 381 21.38 -8.21 -0.79
N HIS A 382 22.10 -9.00 0.03
CA HIS A 382 21.55 -9.52 1.29
C HIS A 382 21.45 -8.45 2.38
N HIS A 383 22.41 -7.53 2.41
CA HIS A 383 22.40 -6.37 3.32
C HIS A 383 21.56 -5.23 2.76
N TYR A 384 21.65 -4.99 1.45
CA TYR A 384 20.88 -3.93 0.83
C TYR A 384 19.37 -4.21 0.91
N PHE A 385 18.88 -5.39 0.54
CA PHE A 385 17.46 -5.72 0.67
C PHE A 385 17.16 -6.32 2.06
N ASN A 386 17.10 -5.43 3.06
CA ASN A 386 16.89 -5.75 4.48
C ASN A 386 15.41 -5.88 4.87
N TYR A 387 15.11 -6.08 6.16
CA TYR A 387 13.73 -6.20 6.62
C TYR A 387 12.91 -4.93 6.34
N GLN A 388 13.52 -3.75 6.51
CA GLN A 388 12.85 -2.47 6.24
C GLN A 388 12.36 -2.41 4.79
N PHE A 389 13.23 -2.74 3.83
CA PHE A 389 12.87 -2.76 2.42
C PHE A 389 11.66 -3.65 2.14
N HIS A 390 11.66 -4.88 2.64
CA HIS A 390 10.57 -5.82 2.35
C HIS A 390 9.26 -5.45 3.04
N LEU A 391 9.33 -4.87 4.24
CA LEU A 391 8.14 -4.44 4.98
C LEU A 391 7.50 -3.18 4.38
N GLU A 392 8.30 -2.20 3.94
CA GLU A 392 7.79 -0.97 3.32
C GLU A 392 7.39 -1.18 1.85
N ALA A 393 7.89 -2.23 1.19
CA ALA A 393 7.55 -2.58 -0.18
C ALA A 393 6.24 -3.38 -0.33
N ILE A 394 5.51 -3.71 0.75
CA ILE A 394 4.18 -4.34 0.67
C ILE A 394 3.07 -3.35 1.08
N PRO A 395 1.80 -3.59 0.74
CA PRO A 395 0.69 -2.72 1.17
C PRO A 395 0.62 -2.55 2.69
N GLN A 396 0.34 -1.35 3.19
CA GLN A 396 0.32 -1.06 4.64
C GLN A 396 -0.75 -1.85 5.43
N ASN A 397 -1.81 -2.31 4.75
CA ASN A 397 -2.88 -3.13 5.30
C ASN A 397 -2.73 -4.62 4.98
N ALA A 398 -1.59 -5.04 4.43
CA ALA A 398 -1.30 -6.42 4.11
C ALA A 398 -1.39 -7.32 5.36
N THR A 399 -1.93 -8.53 5.17
CA THR A 399 -1.92 -9.54 6.22
C THR A 399 -0.62 -10.32 6.15
N ILE A 400 0.12 -10.36 7.25
CA ILE A 400 1.45 -11.00 7.30
C ILE A 400 1.33 -12.33 8.04
N MET A 401 2.00 -13.35 7.52
CA MET A 401 2.37 -14.57 8.25
C MET A 401 3.90 -14.65 8.28
N THR A 402 4.47 -15.25 9.32
CA THR A 402 5.92 -15.36 9.47
C THR A 402 6.35 -16.78 9.77
N LEU A 403 7.43 -17.20 9.11
CA LEU A 403 8.19 -18.40 9.36
C LEU A 403 9.52 -17.99 10.01
N ARG A 404 9.71 -18.27 11.29
CA ARG A 404 10.96 -18.02 12.00
C ARG A 404 11.94 -19.13 11.66
N THR A 405 13.16 -18.78 11.26
CA THR A 405 14.20 -19.76 10.89
C THR A 405 14.53 -20.69 12.06
N GLU A 406 14.52 -20.14 13.26
CA GLU A 406 14.80 -20.81 14.53
C GLU A 406 13.73 -21.86 14.88
N HIS A 407 12.49 -21.66 14.42
CA HIS A 407 11.31 -22.48 14.72
C HIS A 407 10.55 -22.93 13.46
N LEU A 408 11.29 -23.14 12.37
CA LEU A 408 10.73 -23.21 11.01
C LEU A 408 9.69 -24.32 10.82
N ILE A 409 9.90 -25.47 11.44
CA ILE A 409 8.98 -26.62 11.34
C ILE A 409 7.67 -26.32 12.05
N GLU A 410 7.73 -25.74 13.24
CA GLU A 410 6.54 -25.34 14.02
C GLU A 410 5.74 -24.28 13.27
N ASP A 411 6.41 -23.23 12.80
CA ASP A 411 5.75 -22.13 12.11
C ASP A 411 5.18 -22.56 10.75
N TRP A 412 5.84 -23.47 10.03
CA TRP A 412 5.31 -24.04 8.78
C TRP A 412 4.01 -24.80 9.05
N ASN A 413 4.00 -25.67 10.06
CA ASN A 413 2.81 -26.44 10.44
C ASN A 413 1.68 -25.52 10.93
N SER A 414 2.00 -24.43 11.64
CA SER A 414 1.04 -23.39 12.02
C SER A 414 0.42 -22.72 10.79
N VAL A 415 1.23 -22.31 9.82
CA VAL A 415 0.75 -21.69 8.58
C VAL A 415 -0.10 -22.68 7.75
N GLU A 416 0.33 -23.92 7.61
CA GLU A 416 -0.44 -24.99 6.95
C GLU A 416 -1.83 -25.15 7.56
N TYR A 417 -1.90 -25.29 8.90
CA TYR A 417 -3.16 -25.44 9.60
C TYR A 417 -4.06 -24.21 9.43
N ASN A 418 -3.49 -23.00 9.47
CA ASN A 418 -4.21 -21.74 9.27
C ASN A 418 -4.79 -21.60 7.85
N LEU A 419 -4.16 -22.23 6.85
CA LEU A 419 -4.65 -22.32 5.48
C LEU A 419 -5.67 -23.46 5.25
N GLY A 420 -6.04 -24.19 6.31
CA GLY A 420 -6.98 -25.31 6.27
C GLY A 420 -6.30 -26.68 6.12
N GLY A 421 -4.97 -26.73 5.99
CA GLY A 421 -4.18 -27.95 5.86
C GLY A 421 -4.09 -28.81 7.12
N GLY A 422 -3.31 -29.89 7.03
CA GLY A 422 -3.05 -30.78 8.17
C GLY A 422 -2.21 -30.11 9.26
N LYS A 423 -2.37 -30.54 10.52
CA LYS A 423 -1.63 -29.97 11.67
C LYS A 423 -0.15 -30.33 11.73
N GLU A 424 0.27 -31.42 11.08
CA GLU A 424 1.64 -31.95 11.14
C GLU A 424 2.06 -32.44 9.74
N VAL A 425 2.07 -31.52 8.78
CA VAL A 425 2.48 -31.80 7.40
C VAL A 425 3.98 -32.11 7.33
N LEU A 426 4.78 -31.39 8.14
CA LEU A 426 6.19 -31.67 8.35
C LEU A 426 6.36 -32.34 9.72
N GLY A 427 6.42 -33.68 9.74
CA GLY A 427 6.66 -34.46 10.96
C GLY A 427 8.12 -34.41 11.44
N GLN A 428 8.37 -34.85 12.69
CA GLN A 428 9.68 -34.83 13.36
C GLN A 428 10.82 -35.62 12.66
N GLY A 429 10.55 -36.32 11.56
CA GLY A 429 11.53 -37.09 10.78
C GLY A 429 11.63 -36.73 9.29
N ASN A 430 10.81 -35.80 8.78
CA ASN A 430 10.86 -35.40 7.36
C ASN A 430 11.86 -34.25 7.18
N ASN A 431 13.10 -34.63 6.84
CA ASN A 431 14.23 -33.75 6.55
C ASN A 431 14.08 -32.91 5.25
N ILE A 432 12.86 -32.61 4.79
CA ILE A 432 12.65 -31.84 3.55
C ILE A 432 13.08 -30.38 3.75
N ILE A 433 12.74 -29.80 4.91
CA ILE A 433 13.14 -28.44 5.31
C ILE A 433 14.18 -28.48 6.46
N ALA A 434 14.76 -29.65 6.73
CA ALA A 434 15.89 -29.75 7.65
C ALA A 434 17.11 -29.12 6.97
N HIS A 435 17.34 -27.84 7.25
CA HIS A 435 18.56 -27.21 6.81
C HIS A 435 19.73 -27.72 7.62
N ASN A 436 20.70 -28.30 6.91
CA ASN A 436 22.09 -27.99 7.17
C ASN A 436 22.26 -26.47 7.04
N ASN A 437 21.97 -25.71 8.10
CA ASN A 437 22.35 -24.29 8.25
C ASN A 437 23.86 -24.17 8.60
N VAL A 438 24.62 -25.16 8.13
CA VAL A 438 26.07 -25.20 8.17
C VAL A 438 26.49 -24.58 6.86
N ASN A 439 26.84 -23.29 6.89
CA ASN A 439 27.72 -22.73 5.88
C ASN A 439 28.84 -23.75 5.66
N LYS A 440 28.98 -24.30 4.44
CA LYS A 440 30.11 -25.20 4.12
C LYS A 440 31.48 -24.53 4.32
N ALA A 441 31.50 -23.21 4.55
CA ALA A 441 32.59 -22.46 5.17
C ALA A 441 32.32 -22.26 6.68
N SER A 442 32.23 -23.34 7.44
CA SER A 442 32.04 -23.35 8.90
C SER A 442 33.38 -23.17 9.61
N ASP A 443 34.13 -22.14 9.22
CA ASP A 443 35.28 -21.71 10.00
C ASP A 443 34.74 -20.87 11.17
N GLY A 444 34.94 -21.33 12.41
CA GLY A 444 34.51 -20.60 13.62
C GLY A 444 35.04 -19.17 13.66
N LYS A 445 36.17 -18.91 12.98
CA LYS A 445 36.75 -17.58 12.83
C LYS A 445 35.87 -16.61 12.03
N LEU A 446 35.07 -17.08 11.08
CA LEU A 446 34.19 -16.24 10.25
C LEU A 446 32.94 -15.76 11.00
N LYS A 447 32.55 -16.46 12.07
CA LYS A 447 31.42 -16.10 12.94
C LYS A 447 31.86 -15.37 14.21
N TYR A 448 33.17 -15.30 14.46
CA TYR A 448 33.71 -14.68 15.67
C TYR A 448 33.40 -13.18 15.69
N LEU A 449 32.92 -12.71 16.83
CA LEU A 449 32.62 -11.31 17.12
C LEU A 449 32.99 -11.07 18.59
N SER A 450 33.90 -10.13 18.86
CA SER A 450 34.23 -9.76 20.24
C SER A 450 33.01 -9.12 20.92
N GLU A 451 32.93 -9.17 22.26
CA GLU A 451 31.81 -8.55 22.99
C GLU A 451 31.67 -7.04 22.67
N GLN A 452 32.78 -6.34 22.50
CA GLN A 452 32.81 -4.93 22.13
C GLN A 452 32.26 -4.70 20.72
N SER A 453 32.73 -5.48 19.75
CA SER A 453 32.27 -5.43 18.36
C SER A 453 30.80 -5.81 18.25
N GLN A 454 30.35 -6.83 18.99
CA GLN A 454 28.95 -7.26 19.05
C GLN A 454 28.06 -6.14 19.55
N ARG A 455 28.45 -5.48 20.64
CA ARG A 455 27.69 -4.35 21.19
C ARG A 455 27.55 -3.21 20.16
N LYS A 456 28.62 -2.89 19.43
CA LYS A 456 28.59 -1.83 18.41
C LYS A 456 27.76 -2.19 17.19
N VAL A 457 27.83 -3.45 16.77
CA VAL A 457 26.99 -3.97 15.69
C VAL A 457 25.51 -4.00 16.11
N CYS A 458 25.20 -4.45 17.32
CA CYS A 458 23.84 -4.44 17.88
C CYS A 458 23.28 -3.02 17.92
N GLU A 459 24.04 -2.06 18.46
CA GLU A 459 23.67 -0.64 18.53
C GLU A 459 23.25 -0.12 17.15
N LYS A 460 24.04 -0.43 16.11
CA LYS A 460 23.73 -0.03 14.74
C LYS A 460 22.60 -0.83 14.11
N LEU A 461 22.44 -2.10 14.45
CA LEU A 461 21.33 -2.96 14.01
C LEU A 461 19.99 -2.63 14.67
N CYS A 462 19.91 -1.67 15.58
CA CYS A 462 18.69 -1.35 16.32
C CYS A 462 17.47 -1.19 15.41
N ASN A 463 17.57 -0.43 14.31
CA ASN A 463 16.44 -0.22 13.38
C ASN A 463 15.99 -1.52 12.68
N GLU A 464 16.93 -2.40 12.34
CA GLU A 464 16.65 -3.73 11.78
C GLU A 464 15.96 -4.62 12.82
N ILE A 465 16.39 -4.57 14.10
CA ILE A 465 15.77 -5.30 15.22
C ILE A 465 14.35 -4.80 15.49
N GLN A 466 14.10 -3.49 15.47
CA GLN A 466 12.74 -2.95 15.63
C GLN A 466 11.84 -3.36 14.45
N THR A 467 12.38 -3.40 13.23
CA THR A 467 11.63 -3.86 12.06
C THR A 467 11.31 -5.36 12.17
N TYR A 468 12.26 -6.17 12.63
CA TYR A 468 12.05 -7.59 12.92
C TYR A 468 10.94 -7.80 13.96
N LYS A 469 10.99 -7.08 15.10
CA LYS A 469 9.94 -7.09 16.13
C LYS A 469 8.57 -6.71 15.55
N LYS A 470 8.55 -5.67 14.70
CA LYS A 470 7.32 -5.22 14.03
C LYS A 470 6.75 -6.30 13.11
N ILE A 471 7.57 -7.00 12.32
CA ILE A 471 7.12 -8.12 11.48
C ILE A 471 6.50 -9.21 12.36
N LEU A 472 7.18 -9.65 13.42
CA LEU A 472 6.65 -10.66 14.35
C LEU A 472 5.31 -10.24 14.97
N GLN A 473 5.21 -8.99 15.42
CA GLN A 473 3.99 -8.45 16.05
C GLN A 473 2.80 -8.33 15.09
N LEU A 474 3.07 -8.04 13.81
CA LEU A 474 2.07 -7.93 12.75
C LEU A 474 1.57 -9.29 12.26
N SER A 475 2.34 -10.35 12.49
CA SER A 475 2.04 -11.69 11.99
C SER A 475 0.86 -12.33 12.70
N ILE A 476 -0.07 -12.88 11.90
CA ILE A 476 -1.31 -13.45 12.41
C ILE A 476 -1.17 -14.91 12.87
N ASN A 477 -0.11 -15.60 12.43
CA ASN A 477 0.13 -17.02 12.76
C ASN A 477 1.00 -17.22 14.02
N LEU A 478 1.48 -16.13 14.65
CA LEU A 478 2.32 -16.17 15.83
C LEU A 478 1.55 -15.72 17.07
N SER A 479 1.63 -16.51 18.13
CA SER A 479 1.12 -16.15 19.46
C SER A 479 2.02 -15.12 20.17
N GLU A 480 1.49 -14.42 21.17
CA GLU A 480 2.30 -13.50 21.99
C GLU A 480 3.50 -14.19 22.64
N LYS A 481 3.34 -15.46 23.05
CA LYS A 481 4.42 -16.26 23.61
C LYS A 481 5.53 -16.54 22.59
N GLN A 482 5.18 -16.90 21.36
CA GLN A 482 6.14 -17.15 20.28
C GLN A 482 6.85 -15.87 19.84
N VAL A 483 6.13 -14.74 19.80
CA VAL A 483 6.75 -13.44 19.56
C VAL A 483 7.76 -13.11 20.66
N GLN A 484 7.40 -13.32 21.93
CA GLN A 484 8.28 -13.05 23.05
C GLN A 484 9.51 -13.97 23.06
N GLU A 485 9.34 -15.27 22.78
CA GLU A 485 10.43 -16.23 22.64
C GLU A 485 11.51 -15.74 21.65
N SER A 486 11.09 -15.27 20.48
CA SER A 486 12.02 -14.71 19.50
C SER A 486 12.64 -13.38 19.90
N VAL A 487 11.95 -12.57 20.72
CA VAL A 487 12.55 -11.36 21.30
C VAL A 487 13.58 -11.71 22.37
N ASP A 488 13.33 -12.74 23.19
CA ASP A 488 14.24 -13.23 24.21
C ASP A 488 15.51 -13.86 23.58
N GLU A 489 15.37 -14.56 22.45
CA GLU A 489 16.51 -15.01 21.64
C GLU A 489 17.41 -13.86 21.20
N VAL A 490 16.81 -12.75 20.73
CA VAL A 490 17.56 -11.53 20.38
C VAL A 490 18.16 -10.87 21.62
N MET A 491 17.46 -10.92 22.76
CA MET A 491 17.95 -10.35 24.02
C MET A 491 19.23 -11.01 24.51
N ASN A 492 19.44 -12.30 24.23
CA ASN A 492 20.67 -13.01 24.58
C ASN A 492 21.91 -12.45 23.88
N SER A 493 21.76 -11.81 22.72
CA SER A 493 22.88 -11.26 21.95
C SER A 493 22.90 -9.72 21.89
N CYS A 494 21.74 -9.07 21.79
CA CYS A 494 21.56 -7.62 21.72
C CYS A 494 20.53 -7.16 22.78
N PRO A 495 20.87 -7.21 24.09
CA PRO A 495 19.90 -7.00 25.17
C PRO A 495 19.30 -5.59 25.21
N ILE A 496 20.10 -4.57 24.90
CA ILE A 496 19.67 -3.16 24.95
C ILE A 496 18.66 -2.90 23.84
N GLU A 497 18.97 -3.34 22.62
CA GLU A 497 18.18 -3.08 21.43
C GLU A 497 16.92 -3.95 21.36
N ALA A 498 16.96 -5.17 21.91
CA ALA A 498 15.78 -6.02 22.07
C ALA A 498 14.71 -5.35 22.95
N LEU A 499 15.12 -4.76 24.07
CA LEU A 499 14.26 -4.07 25.03
C LEU A 499 13.85 -2.66 24.60
N ALA A 500 14.66 -2.01 23.75
CA ALA A 500 14.39 -0.66 23.27
C ALA A 500 13.05 -0.58 22.50
N THR A 501 12.34 0.53 22.70
CA THR A 501 11.13 0.89 21.93
C THR A 501 11.44 1.81 20.75
N THR A 502 12.57 2.52 20.81
CA THR A 502 13.05 3.48 19.81
C THR A 502 14.56 3.39 19.71
N CYS A 503 15.11 3.67 18.54
CA CYS A 503 16.55 3.70 18.30
C CYS A 503 17.09 5.14 18.32
N ASN A 504 18.39 5.30 18.57
CA ASN A 504 19.05 6.60 18.54
C ASN A 504 19.12 7.15 17.10
N ASP A 505 19.43 6.28 16.14
CA ASP A 505 19.48 6.63 14.73
C ASP A 505 18.06 6.65 14.13
N PRO A 506 17.69 7.70 13.37
CA PRO A 506 16.43 7.71 12.65
C PRO A 506 16.40 6.57 11.62
N ILE A 507 15.21 6.02 11.38
CA ILE A 507 15.04 5.02 10.33
C ILE A 507 15.42 5.61 8.96
N PRO A 508 16.29 4.96 8.16
CA PRO A 508 16.71 5.51 6.89
C PRO A 508 15.55 5.73 5.92
N ASN A 509 15.55 6.84 5.18
CA ASN A 509 14.58 7.04 4.10
C ASN A 509 14.97 6.19 2.88
N ILE A 510 14.17 5.18 2.56
CA ILE A 510 14.42 4.26 1.44
C ILE A 510 13.49 4.50 0.24
N THR A 511 12.84 5.67 0.14
CA THR A 511 11.87 5.97 -0.93
C THR A 511 12.47 5.76 -2.32
N ASP A 512 13.67 6.28 -2.58
CA ASP A 512 14.34 6.12 -3.88
C ASP A 512 14.67 4.64 -4.20
N LYS A 513 15.06 3.89 -3.17
CA LYS A 513 15.36 2.46 -3.27
C LYS A 513 14.10 1.65 -3.57
N LEU A 514 12.96 2.02 -2.97
CA LEU A 514 11.64 1.44 -3.27
C LEU A 514 11.22 1.78 -4.71
N ILE A 515 11.34 3.03 -5.14
CA ILE A 515 11.01 3.45 -6.51
C ILE A 515 11.86 2.67 -7.53
N TYR A 516 13.17 2.61 -7.30
CA TYR A 516 14.09 1.92 -8.21
C TYR A 516 13.83 0.42 -8.31
N SER A 517 13.47 -0.23 -7.18
CA SER A 517 13.37 -1.69 -7.11
C SER A 517 11.96 -2.23 -7.31
N ARG A 518 10.91 -1.47 -6.97
CA ARG A 518 9.48 -1.85 -7.08
C ARG A 518 8.75 -1.12 -8.21
N GLY A 519 9.25 0.03 -8.68
CA GLY A 519 8.64 0.80 -9.77
C GLY A 519 7.40 1.61 -9.39
N TYR A 520 7.01 1.66 -8.12
CA TYR A 520 5.90 2.49 -7.63
C TYR A 520 6.40 3.80 -7.01
N MET A 521 5.78 4.92 -7.40
CA MET A 521 5.89 6.22 -6.72
C MET A 521 4.97 6.25 -5.48
N ALA A 522 5.40 7.06 -4.51
CA ALA A 522 4.80 7.41 -3.22
C ALA A 522 3.26 7.53 -3.17
#